data_AF-A0A2E3F2T8-F1
#
_entry.id   AF-A0A2E3F2T8-F1
#
_cell.length_a   1.000
_cell.length_b   1.000
_cell.length_c   1.000
_cell.angle_alpha   90.00
_cell.angle_beta   90.00
_cell.angle_gamma   90.00
#
_symmetry.space_group_name_H-M   'P 1'
#
loop_
_entity.id
_entity.type
_entity.pdbx_description
1 polymer ?
#
loop_
_entity_poly.entity_id
_entity_poly.type
_entity_poly.pdbx_seq_one_letter_code
_entity_poly.pdbx_strand_id
1 'polypeptide(L)'
;MTKRKETLVLNMIENSGKIRRLLRENMSYREITEITNKLVEDELLLYKEKRILLTKKGKQVLIENIHLIKETNKENWIKPENESRIKKHERNFIYLPNQIELDF
;
A
#
# COMPACT_ATOMS: atom_id res chain seq x y z
N MET A 1 -5.46 -9.66 12.07
CA MET A 1 -5.38 -8.87 10.83
C MET A 1 -6.31 -7.67 10.92
N THR A 2 -5.89 -6.50 10.44
CA THR A 2 -6.68 -5.27 10.54
C THR A 2 -7.75 -5.21 9.45
N LYS A 3 -9.04 -5.07 9.82
CA LYS A 3 -10.17 -4.91 8.88
C LYS A 3 -9.90 -3.87 7.78
N ARG A 4 -9.19 -2.78 8.11
CA ARG A 4 -8.73 -1.75 7.16
C ARG A 4 -7.91 -2.31 5.99
N LYS A 5 -6.99 -3.26 6.25
CA LYS A 5 -6.15 -3.89 5.21
C LYS A 5 -6.99 -4.75 4.25
N GLU A 6 -7.93 -5.51 4.79
CA GLU A 6 -8.89 -6.31 4.00
C GLU A 6 -9.75 -5.39 3.11
N THR A 7 -10.27 -4.30 3.67
CA THR A 7 -11.03 -3.29 2.91
C THR A 7 -10.19 -2.63 1.82
N LEU A 8 -8.89 -2.35 2.08
CA LEU A 8 -7.98 -1.82 1.06
C LEU A 8 -7.78 -2.77 -0.11
N VAL A 9 -7.67 -4.08 0.15
CA VAL A 9 -7.53 -5.11 -0.90
C VAL A 9 -8.82 -5.21 -1.72
N LEU A 10 -9.98 -5.28 -1.06
CA LEU A 10 -11.29 -5.26 -1.75
C LEU A 10 -11.46 -4.01 -2.62
N ASN A 11 -11.13 -2.82 -2.09
CA ASN A 11 -11.20 -1.57 -2.83
C ASN A 11 -10.22 -1.51 -4.01
N MET A 12 -9.05 -2.13 -3.87
CA MET A 12 -8.06 -2.22 -4.95
C MET A 12 -8.60 -3.10 -6.09
N ILE A 13 -9.21 -4.23 -5.77
CA ILE A 13 -9.77 -5.14 -6.77
C ILE A 13 -10.99 -4.52 -7.47
N GLU A 14 -11.91 -3.88 -6.73
CA GLU A 14 -13.12 -3.24 -7.30
C GLU A 14 -12.75 -2.13 -8.31
N ASN A 15 -11.73 -1.32 -8.00
CA ASN A 15 -11.29 -0.23 -8.86
C ASN A 15 -10.24 -0.64 -9.90
N SER A 16 -9.92 -1.93 -10.03
CA SER A 16 -8.81 -2.42 -10.87
C SER A 16 -7.49 -1.66 -10.59
N GLY A 17 -7.25 -1.34 -9.32
CA GLY A 17 -6.13 -0.54 -8.85
C GLY A 17 -4.79 -1.29 -8.92
N LYS A 18 -3.69 -0.54 -8.99
CA LYS A 18 -2.34 -1.12 -8.98
C LYS A 18 -1.95 -1.56 -7.56
N ILE A 19 -1.31 -2.72 -7.44
CA ILE A 19 -0.74 -3.26 -6.18
C ILE A 19 0.21 -2.25 -5.50
N ARG A 20 0.87 -1.37 -6.27
CA ARG A 20 1.71 -0.27 -5.74
C ARG A 20 0.99 0.59 -4.69
N ARG A 21 -0.34 0.75 -4.77
CA ARG A 21 -1.11 1.48 -3.76
C ARG A 21 -1.07 0.78 -2.39
N LEU A 22 -1.12 -0.55 -2.37
CA LEU A 22 -1.05 -1.35 -1.16
C LEU A 22 0.36 -1.33 -0.55
N LEU A 23 1.39 -1.36 -1.40
CA LEU A 23 2.78 -1.26 -0.96
C LEU A 23 3.06 0.07 -0.22
N ARG A 24 2.49 1.18 -0.71
CA ARG A 24 2.56 2.50 -0.03
C ARG A 24 1.88 2.55 1.33
N GLU A 25 0.99 1.61 1.62
CA GLU A 25 0.35 1.46 2.94
C GLU A 25 1.10 0.44 3.80
N ASN A 26 2.40 0.19 3.51
CA ASN A 26 3.28 -0.73 4.23
C ASN A 26 2.77 -2.18 4.27
N MET A 27 2.12 -2.63 3.19
CA MET A 27 1.75 -4.05 3.05
C MET A 27 2.78 -4.78 2.22
N SER A 28 3.30 -5.87 2.75
CA SER A 28 4.20 -6.77 2.02
C SER A 28 3.44 -7.59 0.99
N TYR A 29 4.13 -8.07 -0.06
CA TYR A 29 3.53 -8.97 -1.03
C TYR A 29 2.95 -10.22 -0.39
N ARG A 30 3.64 -10.78 0.62
CA ARG A 30 3.16 -11.94 1.38
C ARG A 30 1.83 -11.66 2.07
N GLU A 31 1.72 -10.56 2.81
CA GLU A 31 0.47 -10.17 3.48
C GLU A 31 -0.67 -9.96 2.47
N ILE A 32 -0.37 -9.36 1.31
CA ILE A 32 -1.37 -9.15 0.25
C ILE A 32 -1.89 -10.50 -0.24
N THR A 33 -1.01 -11.47 -0.51
CA THR A 33 -1.41 -12.81 -0.94
C THR A 33 -2.21 -13.53 0.14
N GLU A 34 -1.78 -13.48 1.40
CA GLU A 34 -2.50 -14.08 2.53
C GLU A 34 -3.92 -13.50 2.67
N ILE A 35 -4.07 -12.17 2.60
CA ILE A 35 -5.38 -11.51 2.64
C ILE A 35 -6.22 -11.89 1.42
N THR A 36 -5.63 -11.93 0.24
CA THR A 36 -6.36 -12.25 -1.00
C THR A 36 -6.90 -13.68 -0.96
N ASN A 37 -6.09 -14.63 -0.52
CA ASN A 37 -6.50 -16.03 -0.37
C ASN A 37 -7.64 -16.16 0.64
N LYS A 38 -7.53 -15.50 1.80
CA LYS A 38 -8.60 -15.49 2.79
C LYS A 38 -9.91 -14.90 2.23
N LEU A 39 -9.84 -13.80 1.48
CA LEU A 39 -11.02 -13.18 0.87
C LEU A 39 -11.66 -14.07 -0.20
N VAL A 40 -10.88 -14.95 -0.84
CA VAL A 40 -11.40 -15.99 -1.75
C VAL A 40 -12.09 -17.10 -0.95
N GLU A 41 -11.48 -17.58 0.13
CA GLU A 41 -12.09 -18.56 1.06
C GLU A 41 -13.39 -18.05 1.68
N ASP A 42 -13.48 -16.76 2.00
CA ASP A 42 -14.67 -16.10 2.55
C ASP A 42 -15.78 -15.83 1.49
N GLU A 43 -15.57 -16.27 0.24
CA GLU A 43 -16.45 -16.07 -0.92
C GLU A 43 -16.72 -14.57 -1.25
N LEU A 44 -15.79 -13.69 -0.86
CA LEU A 44 -15.86 -12.26 -1.15
C LEU A 44 -15.27 -11.92 -2.53
N LEU A 45 -14.39 -12.78 -3.02
CA LEU A 45 -13.75 -12.69 -4.32
C LEU A 45 -14.09 -13.90 -5.19
N LEU A 46 -14.22 -13.67 -6.48
CA LEU A 46 -14.46 -14.70 -7.49
C LEU A 46 -13.41 -14.61 -8.58
N TYR A 47 -12.82 -15.75 -8.92
CA TYR A 47 -11.91 -15.87 -10.04
C TYR A 47 -12.69 -16.20 -11.31
N LYS A 48 -12.68 -15.28 -12.28
CA LYS A 48 -13.30 -15.49 -13.60
C LYS A 48 -12.30 -15.13 -14.68
N GLU A 49 -12.04 -16.06 -15.60
CA GLU A 49 -11.29 -15.79 -16.84
C GLU A 49 -9.95 -15.07 -16.60
N LYS A 50 -9.17 -15.58 -15.63
CA LYS A 50 -7.88 -15.02 -15.21
C LYS A 50 -7.92 -13.65 -14.51
N ARG A 51 -9.10 -13.21 -14.08
CA ARG A 51 -9.30 -11.97 -13.32
C ARG A 51 -9.96 -12.28 -11.98
N ILE A 52 -9.59 -11.50 -10.96
CA ILE A 52 -10.25 -11.53 -9.66
C ILE A 52 -11.30 -10.42 -9.66
N LEU A 53 -12.53 -10.77 -9.32
CA LEU A 53 -13.68 -9.87 -9.26
C LEU A 53 -14.32 -9.96 -7.87
N LEU A 54 -14.98 -8.89 -7.42
CA LEU A 54 -15.76 -8.95 -6.18
C LEU A 54 -17.09 -9.68 -6.43
N THR A 55 -17.47 -10.54 -5.49
CA THR A 55 -18.83 -11.08 -5.43
C THR A 55 -19.81 -10.02 -4.92
N LYS A 56 -21.12 -10.28 -5.02
CA LYS A 56 -22.14 -9.40 -4.42
C LYS A 56 -21.90 -9.20 -2.93
N LYS A 57 -21.54 -10.28 -2.22
CA LYS A 57 -21.15 -10.27 -0.80
C LYS A 57 -19.91 -9.41 -0.56
N GLY A 58 -18.87 -9.59 -1.37
CA GLY A 58 -17.65 -8.76 -1.32
C GLY A 58 -17.92 -7.27 -1.50
N LYS A 59 -18.79 -6.91 -2.44
CA LYS A 59 -19.20 -5.51 -2.66
C LYS A 59 -19.93 -4.93 -1.46
N GLN A 60 -20.82 -5.69 -0.84
CA GLN A 60 -21.55 -5.25 0.33
C GLN A 60 -20.59 -5.01 1.52
N VAL A 61 -19.68 -5.95 1.78
CA VAL A 61 -18.64 -5.82 2.81
C VAL A 61 -17.75 -4.61 2.54
N LEU A 62 -17.40 -4.35 1.28
CA LEU A 62 -16.63 -3.16 0.90
C LEU A 62 -17.39 -1.87 1.23
N ILE A 63 -18.68 -1.78 0.88
CA ILE A 63 -19.51 -0.60 1.14
C ILE A 63 -19.63 -0.34 2.64
N GLU A 64 -19.92 -1.37 3.43
CA GLU A 64 -20.06 -1.28 4.89
C GLU A 64 -18.76 -0.77 5.54
N ASN A 65 -17.61 -1.20 5.04
CA ASN A 65 -16.30 -0.89 5.61
C ASN A 65 -15.56 0.26 4.91
N ILE A 66 -16.14 0.90 3.90
CA ILE A 66 -15.44 1.92 3.09
C ILE A 66 -14.97 3.13 3.92
N HIS A 67 -15.65 3.38 5.04
CA HIS A 67 -15.30 4.42 6.00
C HIS A 67 -13.93 4.18 6.66
N LEU A 68 -13.46 2.93 6.75
CA LEU A 68 -12.15 2.57 7.32
C LEU A 68 -10.97 3.01 6.45
N ILE A 69 -11.22 3.24 5.15
CA ILE A 69 -10.19 3.58 4.16
C ILE A 69 -10.34 4.99 3.58
N LYS A 70 -11.44 5.70 3.89
CA LYS A 70 -11.59 7.11 3.54
C LYS A 70 -10.74 7.94 4.49
N GLU A 71 -9.80 8.71 3.92
CA GLU A 71 -9.00 9.67 4.67
C GLU A 71 -9.87 10.88 5.03
N THR A 72 -10.53 10.82 6.21
CA THR A 72 -11.39 11.91 6.70
C THR A 72 -10.56 13.06 7.29
N ASN A 73 -9.31 12.81 7.69
CA ASN A 73 -8.43 13.85 8.22
C ASN A 73 -7.79 14.67 7.08
N LYS A 74 -8.16 15.96 7.01
CA LYS A 74 -7.69 16.91 5.99
C LYS A 74 -6.17 17.12 6.01
N GLU A 75 -5.53 16.97 7.17
CA GLU A 75 -4.08 17.12 7.31
C GLU A 75 -3.29 16.04 6.53
N ASN A 76 -3.91 14.87 6.32
CA ASN A 76 -3.30 13.76 5.61
C ASN A 76 -3.59 13.76 4.10
N TRP A 77 -4.28 14.77 3.57
CA TRP A 77 -4.57 14.87 2.14
C TRP A 77 -3.32 15.08 1.30
N ILE A 78 -2.33 15.76 1.85
CA ILE A 78 -1.03 15.98 1.23
C ILE A 78 -0.01 15.23 2.08
N LYS A 79 0.38 14.03 1.64
CA LYS A 79 1.48 13.29 2.28
C LYS A 79 2.78 14.07 2.00
N PRO A 80 3.51 14.55 3.03
CA PRO A 80 4.78 15.21 2.83
C PRO A 80 5.80 14.24 2.24
N GLU A 81 6.42 14.63 1.12
CA GLU A 81 7.46 13.86 0.43
C GLU A 81 8.77 13.93 1.23
N ASN A 82 9.05 12.88 2.01
CA ASN A 82 10.24 12.81 2.86
C ASN A 82 11.35 11.93 2.27
N GLU A 83 11.05 11.05 1.30
CA GLU A 83 12.03 10.12 0.73
C GLU A 83 13.06 10.84 -0.13
N SER A 84 12.61 11.82 -0.93
CA SER A 84 13.48 12.63 -1.77
C SER A 84 14.18 13.77 -1.00
N ARG A 85 13.95 13.89 0.31
CA ARG A 85 14.45 15.02 1.11
C ARG A 85 15.91 14.76 1.49
N ILE A 86 16.81 15.50 0.86
CA ILE A 86 18.23 15.50 1.20
C ILE A 86 18.38 15.98 2.65
N LYS A 87 18.97 15.13 3.51
CA LYS A 87 19.31 15.54 4.88
C LYS A 87 20.32 16.67 4.80
N LYS A 88 20.00 17.80 5.43
CA LYS A 88 20.91 18.93 5.53
C LYS A 88 22.12 18.49 6.34
N HIS A 89 23.31 18.54 5.75
CA HIS A 89 24.55 18.35 6.49
C HIS A 89 24.74 19.48 7.51
N GLU A 90 25.35 19.16 8.64
CA GLU A 90 25.73 20.15 9.64
C GLU A 90 26.77 21.12 9.06
N ARG A 91 26.81 22.37 9.55
CA ARG A 91 27.75 23.40 9.07
C ARG A 91 29.22 22.96 9.12
N ASN A 92 29.55 22.03 10.03
CA ASN A 92 30.90 21.54 10.26
C ASN A 92 31.13 20.13 9.67
N PHE A 93 30.27 19.69 8.75
CA PHE A 93 30.47 18.41 8.09
C PHE A 93 31.69 18.46 7.16
N ILE A 94 32.74 17.74 7.53
CA ILE A 94 33.93 17.53 6.70
C ILE A 94 33.74 16.20 5.98
N TYR A 95 33.59 16.25 4.66
CA TYR A 95 33.58 15.07 3.81
C TYR A 95 35.03 14.68 3.48
N LEU A 96 35.46 13.49 3.89
CA LEU A 96 36.75 12.94 3.53
C LEU A 96 36.53 11.85 2.46
N PRO A 97 36.98 12.04 1.21
CA PRO A 97 36.84 11.04 0.16
C PRO A 97 37.63 9.78 0.51
N ASN A 98 37.14 8.63 0.05
CA ASN A 98 37.79 7.34 0.29
C ASN A 98 39.11 7.29 -0.48
N GLN A 99 40.23 7.13 0.23
CA GLN A 99 41.57 7.23 -0.35
C GLN A 99 41.88 6.15 -1.39
N ILE A 100 41.08 5.07 -1.42
CA ILE A 100 41.24 3.94 -2.34
C ILE A 100 40.67 4.24 -3.74
N GLU A 101 39.80 5.25 -3.88
CA GLU A 101 39.21 5.66 -5.17
C GLU A 101 40.01 6.77 -5.88
N LEU A 102 41.13 7.20 -5.29
CA LEU A 102 42.02 8.20 -5.87
C LEU A 102 43.06 7.50 -6.75
N ASP A 103 42.65 7.13 -7.96
CA ASP A 103 43.60 6.83 -9.04
C ASP A 103 44.24 8.15 -9.50
N PHE A 104 45.55 8.31 -9.27
CA PHE A 104 46.38 9.40 -9.79
C PHE A 104 47.23 8.94 -10.98
#